data_AF-A0A0F9CLZ4-F1
#
_entry.id   AF-A0A0F9CLZ4-F1
#
_cell.length_a   1.000
_cell.length_b   1.000
_cell.length_c   1.000
_cell.angle_alpha   90.00
_cell.angle_beta   90.00
_cell.angle_gamma   90.00
#
_symmetry.space_group_name_H-M   'P 1'
#
loop_
_entity.id
_entity.type
_entity.pdbx_description
1 polymer ?
#
loop_
_entity_poly.entity_id
_entity_poly.type
_entity_poly.pdbx_seq_one_letter_code
_entity_poly.pdbx_strand_id
1 'polypeptide(L)'
;MPFNYNCSHCGEVFTRHARKKTKNKFCSNKCYHDFTIKQFKIKCKRCSKPYSTLRKDRLYCNRECYETDKKPEMITKLCPVCNKHFTIPKKYTDRFKVCSYECRIKYTIYKKCKRCGKTFTCKKEDVNRYCSEECYRPPILATCKKCGVEFRMVPSAKKLFCSFFCYRSFIGETSIEIK
;
A
#
# COMPACT_ATOMS: atom_id res chain seq x y z
N MET A 1 54.63 -0.52 27.41
CA MET A 1 54.07 -1.32 28.53
C MET A 1 52.64 -1.74 28.18
N PRO A 2 52.29 -3.03 28.25
CA PRO A 2 50.93 -3.50 28.03
C PRO A 2 50.01 -3.06 29.17
N PHE A 3 48.74 -2.82 28.86
CA PHE A 3 47.70 -2.47 29.82
C PHE A 3 46.83 -3.69 30.12
N ASN A 4 46.60 -3.98 31.39
CA ASN A 4 45.79 -5.11 31.85
C ASN A 4 44.34 -4.66 32.09
N TYR A 5 43.39 -5.47 31.62
CA TYR A 5 41.96 -5.23 31.79
C TYR A 5 41.25 -6.53 32.20
N ASN A 6 40.24 -6.43 33.06
CA ASN A 6 39.37 -7.56 33.38
C ASN A 6 38.15 -7.54 32.46
N CYS A 7 37.84 -8.68 31.85
CA CYS A 7 36.68 -8.82 30.98
C CYS A 7 35.38 -8.72 31.79
N SER A 8 34.48 -7.79 31.45
CA SER A 8 33.18 -7.61 32.11
C SER A 8 32.22 -8.80 31.95
N HIS A 9 32.51 -9.72 31.04
CA HIS A 9 31.69 -10.91 30.78
C HIS A 9 32.25 -12.16 31.48
N CYS A 10 33.49 -12.57 31.16
CA CYS A 10 34.09 -13.80 31.71
C CYS A 10 34.98 -13.58 32.94
N GLY A 11 35.31 -12.33 33.29
CA GLY A 11 36.21 -12.01 34.41
C GLY A 11 37.70 -12.19 34.11
N GLU A 12 38.08 -12.86 33.02
CA GLU A 12 39.48 -13.10 32.66
C GLU A 12 40.26 -11.80 32.45
N VAL A 13 41.51 -11.81 32.91
CA VAL A 13 42.46 -10.73 32.69
C VAL A 13 43.05 -10.86 31.30
N PHE A 14 42.99 -9.81 30.50
CA PHE A 14 43.60 -9.77 29.17
C PHE A 14 44.43 -8.50 29.00
N THR A 15 45.46 -8.59 28.16
CA THR A 15 46.40 -7.49 27.94
C THR A 15 46.17 -6.84 26.57
N ARG A 16 46.46 -5.54 26.46
CA ARG A 16 46.49 -4.82 25.18
C ARG A 16 47.66 -3.86 25.13
N HIS A 17 48.24 -3.69 23.94
CA HIS A 17 49.35 -2.78 23.72
C HIS A 17 48.95 -1.30 23.68
N ALA A 18 47.67 -0.98 23.44
CA ALA A 18 47.14 0.38 23.38
C ALA A 18 46.05 0.62 24.42
N ARG A 19 46.04 1.83 25.01
CA ARG A 19 45.00 2.27 25.96
C ARG A 19 43.69 2.50 25.21
N LYS A 20 42.59 1.87 25.65
CA LYS A 20 41.29 1.99 24.98
C LYS A 20 40.61 3.30 25.36
N LYS A 21 40.13 4.08 24.37
CA LYS A 21 39.34 5.29 24.61
C LYS A 21 37.90 4.99 25.06
N THR A 22 37.38 3.81 24.75
CA THR A 22 36.00 3.39 25.08
C THR A 22 35.94 2.55 26.35
N LYS A 23 34.84 2.66 27.10
CA LYS A 23 34.61 1.94 28.37
C LYS A 23 34.44 0.42 28.23
N ASN A 24 34.38 -0.12 27.01
CA ASN A 24 34.07 -1.54 26.76
C ASN A 24 35.27 -2.44 27.10
N LYS A 25 35.20 -3.18 28.20
CA LYS A 25 36.25 -4.10 28.68
C LYS A 25 35.88 -5.55 28.36
N PHE A 26 36.00 -5.98 27.11
CA PHE A 26 35.77 -7.38 26.71
C PHE A 26 37.04 -7.97 26.09
N CYS A 27 37.37 -9.22 26.47
CA CYS A 27 38.54 -9.93 25.98
C CYS A 27 38.38 -10.35 24.50
N SER A 28 37.16 -10.66 24.06
CA SER A 28 36.85 -11.12 22.70
C SER A 28 35.53 -10.54 22.18
N ASN A 29 35.32 -10.61 20.86
CA ASN A 29 34.03 -10.27 20.24
C ASN A 29 32.90 -11.17 20.74
N LYS A 30 33.19 -12.44 21.05
CA LYS A 30 32.20 -13.38 21.64
C LYS A 30 31.71 -12.87 22.99
N CYS A 31 32.62 -12.55 23.91
CA CYS A 31 32.28 -11.96 25.22
C CYS A 31 31.53 -10.64 25.12
N TYR A 32 31.83 -9.82 24.12
CA TYR A 32 31.04 -8.61 23.84
C TYR A 32 29.61 -8.95 23.41
N HIS A 33 29.45 -9.88 22.46
CA HIS A 33 28.13 -10.28 21.98
C HIS A 33 27.30 -10.95 23.07
N ASP A 34 27.87 -11.88 23.81
CA ASP A 34 27.16 -12.58 24.89
C ASP A 34 26.68 -11.60 25.98
N PHE A 35 27.52 -10.62 26.33
CA PHE A 35 27.15 -9.58 27.30
C PHE A 35 26.11 -8.60 26.76
N THR A 36 26.18 -8.25 25.47
CA THR A 36 25.24 -7.27 24.86
C THR A 36 23.91 -7.90 24.46
N ILE A 37 23.86 -9.21 24.27
CA ILE A 37 22.67 -9.99 23.98
C ILE A 37 21.75 -10.01 25.22
N LYS A 38 20.89 -8.99 25.32
CA LYS A 38 19.76 -9.01 26.25
C LYS A 38 18.70 -9.98 25.73
N GLN A 39 18.58 -11.14 26.38
CA GLN A 39 17.49 -12.06 26.11
C GLN A 39 16.23 -11.65 26.87
N PHE A 40 15.13 -11.47 26.15
CA PHE A 40 13.81 -11.26 26.72
C PHE A 40 13.11 -12.61 26.88
N LYS A 41 12.61 -12.90 28.10
CA LYS A 41 11.73 -14.04 28.36
C LYS A 41 10.28 -13.61 28.08
N ILE A 42 9.69 -14.13 27.00
CA ILE A 42 8.33 -13.78 26.55
C ILE A 42 7.48 -15.07 26.49
N LYS A 43 6.17 -14.97 26.73
CA LYS A 43 5.22 -16.08 26.55
C LYS A 43 4.72 -16.11 25.11
N CYS A 44 4.75 -17.28 24.46
CA CYS A 44 4.20 -17.44 23.11
C CYS A 44 2.68 -17.20 23.12
N LYS A 45 2.18 -16.32 22.25
CA LYS A 45 0.74 -16.01 22.16
C LYS A 45 -0.12 -17.25 21.87
N ARG A 46 0.42 -18.25 21.15
CA ARG A 46 -0.32 -19.44 20.71
C ARG A 46 -0.27 -20.61 21.69
N CYS A 47 0.93 -21.02 22.13
CA CYS A 47 1.11 -22.20 22.98
C CYS A 47 1.36 -21.87 24.46
N SER A 48 1.43 -20.58 24.81
CA SER A 48 1.70 -20.07 26.17
C SER A 48 3.04 -20.48 26.80
N LYS A 49 3.84 -21.31 26.13
CA LYS A 49 5.18 -21.71 26.60
C LYS A 49 6.12 -20.49 26.63
N PRO A 50 6.89 -20.29 27.71
CA PRO A 50 7.91 -19.23 27.77
C PRO A 50 9.08 -19.57 26.85
N TYR A 51 9.64 -18.57 26.16
CA TYR A 51 10.84 -18.70 25.34
C TYR A 51 11.71 -17.44 25.42
N SER A 52 13.00 -17.58 25.10
CA SER A 52 13.94 -16.45 25.05
C SER A 52 14.09 -15.91 23.63
N THR A 53 14.18 -14.59 23.49
CA THR A 53 14.40 -13.95 22.20
C THR A 53 15.17 -12.63 22.33
N LEU A 54 15.86 -12.24 21.26
CA LEU A 54 16.59 -10.97 21.17
C LEU A 54 15.68 -9.79 20.82
N ARG A 55 14.47 -10.05 20.29
CA ARG A 55 13.51 -9.01 19.86
C ARG A 55 12.32 -8.97 20.80
N LYS A 56 12.07 -7.81 21.43
CA LYS A 56 10.98 -7.62 22.41
C LYS A 56 9.57 -7.80 21.79
N ASP A 57 9.47 -7.60 20.49
CA ASP A 57 8.26 -7.54 19.68
C ASP A 57 7.93 -8.87 18.99
N ARG A 58 8.72 -9.93 19.22
CA ARG A 58 8.40 -11.29 18.74
C ARG A 58 7.32 -11.91 19.62
N LEU A 59 6.20 -12.33 19.00
CA LEU A 59 5.02 -12.89 19.68
C LEU A 59 4.96 -14.43 19.74
N TYR A 60 5.71 -15.12 18.89
CA TYR A 60 5.65 -16.58 18.75
C TYR A 60 7.02 -17.24 18.91
N CYS A 61 7.05 -18.38 19.60
CA CYS A 61 8.27 -19.13 19.85
C CYS A 61 8.90 -19.68 18.56
N ASN A 62 8.09 -20.27 17.68
CA ASN A 62 8.53 -20.86 16.42
C ASN A 62 7.61 -20.46 15.24
N ARG A 63 8.04 -20.87 14.03
CA ARG A 63 7.31 -20.59 12.78
C ARG A 63 5.95 -21.27 12.74
N GLU A 64 5.83 -22.48 13.26
CA GLU A 64 4.56 -23.24 13.31
C GLU A 64 3.49 -22.52 14.14
N CYS A 65 3.86 -21.97 15.30
CA CYS A 65 2.95 -21.19 16.14
C CYS A 65 2.49 -19.92 15.42
N TYR A 66 3.40 -19.25 14.69
CA TYR A 66 3.07 -18.08 13.87
C TYR A 66 2.10 -18.45 12.74
N GLU A 67 2.40 -19.48 11.96
CA GLU A 67 1.57 -19.92 10.84
C GLU A 67 0.20 -20.39 11.32
N THR A 68 0.13 -21.11 12.43
CA THR A 68 -1.14 -21.56 13.01
C THR A 68 -2.02 -20.41 13.48
N ASP A 69 -1.46 -19.39 14.12
CA ASP A 69 -2.21 -18.20 14.57
C ASP A 69 -2.60 -17.30 13.39
N LYS A 70 -1.77 -17.27 12.34
CA LYS A 70 -2.02 -16.47 11.13
C LYS A 70 -2.84 -17.21 10.07
N LYS A 71 -3.18 -18.48 10.26
CA LYS A 71 -4.09 -19.20 9.36
C LYS A 71 -5.40 -18.42 9.30
N PRO A 72 -5.78 -17.87 8.14
CA PRO A 72 -7.00 -17.10 8.05
C PRO A 72 -8.19 -18.04 8.26
N GLU A 73 -9.23 -17.53 8.90
CA GLU A 73 -10.52 -18.20 8.95
C GLU A 73 -11.01 -18.44 7.51
N MET A 74 -11.36 -19.68 7.19
CA MET A 74 -11.81 -20.09 5.86
C MET A 74 -13.34 -20.11 5.84
N ILE A 75 -13.93 -19.55 4.78
CA ILE A 75 -15.39 -19.51 4.58
C ILE A 75 -15.71 -20.21 3.27
N THR A 76 -16.73 -21.07 3.30
CA THR A 76 -17.28 -21.75 2.11
C THR A 76 -18.39 -20.92 1.50
N LYS A 77 -18.36 -20.72 0.17
CA LYS A 77 -19.41 -20.03 -0.60
C LYS A 77 -19.89 -20.90 -1.76
N LEU A 78 -21.12 -20.64 -2.20
CA LEU A 78 -21.67 -21.18 -3.45
C LEU A 78 -21.36 -20.25 -4.62
N CYS A 79 -20.79 -20.79 -5.69
CA CYS A 79 -20.52 -20.03 -6.91
C CYS A 79 -21.83 -19.78 -7.67
N PRO A 80 -22.22 -18.52 -7.98
CA PRO A 80 -23.49 -18.21 -8.65
C PRO A 80 -23.54 -18.63 -10.13
N VAL A 81 -22.42 -19.07 -10.72
CA VAL A 81 -22.34 -19.45 -12.14
C VAL A 81 -22.45 -20.95 -12.33
N CYS A 82 -21.80 -21.73 -11.46
CA CYS A 82 -21.71 -23.19 -11.60
C CYS A 82 -22.27 -23.97 -10.40
N ASN A 83 -22.76 -23.27 -9.36
CA ASN A 83 -23.32 -23.82 -8.13
C ASN A 83 -22.38 -24.75 -7.34
N LYS A 84 -21.08 -24.74 -7.61
CA LYS A 84 -20.07 -25.47 -6.82
C LYS A 84 -19.68 -24.71 -5.57
N HIS A 85 -19.47 -25.44 -4.48
CA HIS A 85 -18.90 -24.91 -3.24
C HIS A 85 -17.40 -24.63 -3.43
N PHE A 86 -16.93 -23.50 -2.90
CA PHE A 86 -15.50 -23.17 -2.89
C PHE A 86 -15.14 -22.44 -1.59
N THR A 87 -13.91 -22.64 -1.12
CA THR A 87 -13.41 -22.09 0.15
C THR A 87 -12.46 -20.92 -0.11
N ILE A 88 -12.63 -19.85 0.64
CA ILE A 88 -11.76 -18.66 0.56
C ILE A 88 -11.46 -18.13 1.97
N PRO A 89 -10.31 -17.46 2.16
CA PRO A 89 -10.06 -16.70 3.38
C PRO A 89 -11.13 -15.63 3.62
N LYS A 90 -11.59 -15.48 4.86
CA LYS A 90 -12.60 -14.50 5.29
C LYS A 90 -12.30 -13.07 4.84
N LYS A 91 -11.01 -12.68 4.84
CA LYS A 91 -10.56 -11.37 4.37
C LYS A 91 -10.89 -11.08 2.90
N TYR A 92 -11.10 -12.11 2.08
CA TYR A 92 -11.36 -11.98 0.65
C TYR A 92 -12.80 -12.28 0.25
N THR A 93 -13.72 -12.38 1.21
CA THR A 93 -15.13 -12.67 0.94
C THR A 93 -15.76 -11.71 -0.05
N ASP A 94 -15.45 -10.43 0.04
CA ASP A 94 -16.09 -9.40 -0.79
C ASP A 94 -15.49 -9.34 -2.19
N ARG A 95 -14.24 -9.81 -2.34
CA ARG A 95 -13.50 -9.80 -3.60
C ARG A 95 -13.85 -10.99 -4.49
N PHE A 96 -13.99 -12.19 -3.92
CA PHE A 96 -14.26 -13.40 -4.70
C PHE A 96 -15.74 -13.78 -4.64
N LYS A 97 -16.45 -13.49 -5.73
CA LYS A 97 -17.86 -13.89 -5.92
C LYS A 97 -18.03 -15.24 -6.63
N VAL A 98 -16.98 -15.73 -7.31
CA VAL A 98 -17.02 -16.94 -8.15
C VAL A 98 -15.80 -17.82 -7.89
N CYS A 99 -15.91 -19.12 -8.17
CA CYS A 99 -14.90 -20.12 -7.82
C CYS A 99 -13.69 -20.18 -8.76
N SER A 100 -13.85 -19.87 -10.05
CA SER A 100 -12.81 -20.04 -11.07
C SER A 100 -12.72 -18.85 -12.02
N TYR A 101 -11.61 -18.76 -12.74
CA TYR A 101 -11.39 -17.73 -13.76
C TYR A 101 -12.43 -17.82 -14.89
N GLU A 102 -12.79 -19.02 -15.34
CA GLU A 102 -13.85 -19.24 -16.32
C GLU A 102 -15.21 -18.73 -15.84
N CYS A 103 -15.57 -19.02 -14.59
CA CYS A 103 -16.80 -18.49 -13.99
C CYS A 103 -16.75 -16.96 -13.89
N ARG A 104 -15.57 -16.38 -13.67
CA ARG A 104 -15.39 -14.92 -13.63
C ARG A 104 -15.65 -14.28 -14.98
N ILE A 105 -15.16 -14.87 -16.08
CA ILE A 105 -15.45 -14.38 -17.43
C ILE A 105 -16.97 -14.44 -17.68
N LYS A 106 -17.62 -15.57 -17.40
CA LYS A 106 -19.07 -15.74 -17.57
C LYS A 106 -19.91 -14.80 -16.69
N TYR A 107 -19.43 -14.50 -15.47
CA TYR A 107 -20.09 -13.57 -14.55
C TYR A 107 -19.90 -12.10 -14.94
N THR A 108 -18.91 -11.79 -15.79
CA THR A 108 -18.60 -10.41 -16.17
C THR A 108 -19.66 -9.91 -17.14
N ILE A 109 -20.30 -8.79 -16.79
CA ILE A 109 -21.33 -8.16 -17.62
C ILE A 109 -20.65 -7.20 -18.58
N TYR A 110 -20.87 -7.41 -19.88
CA TYR A 110 -20.41 -6.53 -20.94
C TYR A 110 -21.56 -5.63 -21.41
N LYS A 111 -21.29 -4.32 -21.51
CA LYS A 111 -22.24 -3.34 -22.07
C LYS A 111 -21.60 -2.63 -23.25
N LYS A 112 -22.41 -2.19 -24.21
CA LYS A 112 -21.96 -1.30 -25.30
C LYS A 112 -22.05 0.16 -24.84
N CYS A 113 -21.00 0.94 -25.07
CA CYS A 113 -20.98 2.36 -24.79
C CYS A 113 -21.98 3.08 -25.70
N LYS A 114 -22.90 3.89 -25.13
CA LYS A 114 -23.89 4.64 -25.92
C LYS A 114 -23.28 5.69 -26.85
N ARG A 115 -22.05 6.16 -26.58
CA ARG A 115 -21.38 7.19 -27.40
C ARG A 115 -20.49 6.60 -28.49
N CYS A 116 -19.55 5.72 -28.12
CA CYS A 116 -18.54 5.20 -29.06
C CYS A 116 -18.82 3.76 -29.55
N GLY A 117 -19.87 3.09 -29.06
CA GLY A 117 -20.22 1.71 -29.43
C GLY A 117 -19.32 0.61 -28.86
N LYS A 118 -18.14 0.95 -28.31
CA LYS A 118 -17.18 -0.03 -27.75
C LYS A 118 -17.81 -0.83 -26.59
N THR A 119 -17.51 -2.13 -26.53
CA THR A 119 -17.89 -2.98 -25.42
C THR A 119 -16.95 -2.79 -24.24
N PHE A 120 -17.50 -2.74 -23.03
CA PHE A 120 -16.73 -2.58 -21.79
C PHE A 120 -17.38 -3.35 -20.64
N THR A 121 -16.59 -3.62 -19.60
CA THR A 121 -17.03 -4.38 -18.42
C THR A 121 -17.69 -3.44 -17.41
N CYS A 122 -18.77 -3.89 -16.78
CA CYS A 122 -19.51 -3.15 -15.75
C CYS A 122 -19.77 -4.00 -14.52
N LYS A 123 -19.89 -3.38 -13.34
CA LYS A 123 -20.50 -4.05 -12.19
C LYS A 123 -22.00 -4.22 -12.43
N LYS A 124 -22.62 -5.17 -11.74
CA LYS A 124 -24.06 -5.45 -11.87
C LYS A 124 -24.89 -4.25 -11.40
N GLU A 125 -24.38 -3.52 -10.42
CA GLU A 125 -25.00 -2.34 -9.82
C GLU A 125 -24.66 -1.04 -10.60
N ASP A 126 -23.71 -1.07 -11.55
CA ASP A 126 -23.30 0.14 -12.27
C ASP A 126 -24.36 0.55 -13.31
N VAL A 127 -24.91 1.75 -13.12
CA VAL A 127 -25.80 2.44 -14.08
C VAL A 127 -25.01 3.10 -15.22
N ASN A 128 -23.69 2.95 -15.24
CA ASN A 128 -22.81 3.60 -16.22
C ASN A 128 -23.18 3.18 -17.66
N ARG A 129 -23.42 4.19 -18.50
CA ARG A 129 -23.81 4.05 -19.92
C ARG A 129 -22.62 4.21 -20.88
N TYR A 130 -21.45 4.52 -20.34
CA TYR A 130 -20.27 4.94 -21.10
C TYR A 130 -19.01 4.22 -20.62
N CYS A 131 -18.09 3.93 -21.54
CA CYS A 131 -16.91 3.12 -21.27
C CYS A 131 -15.74 3.87 -20.59
N SER A 132 -15.71 5.19 -20.68
CA SER A 132 -14.62 6.04 -20.17
C SER A 132 -15.16 7.39 -19.71
N GLU A 133 -14.36 8.10 -18.90
CA GLU A 133 -14.70 9.46 -18.46
C GLU A 133 -14.84 10.42 -19.65
N GLU A 134 -14.07 10.22 -20.73
CA GLU A 134 -14.21 10.96 -21.99
C GLU A 134 -15.54 10.68 -22.69
N CYS A 135 -15.99 9.43 -22.69
CA CYS A 135 -17.31 9.07 -23.24
C CYS A 135 -18.47 9.52 -22.35
N TYR A 136 -18.25 9.70 -21.05
CA TYR A 136 -19.25 10.24 -20.14
C TYR A 136 -19.32 11.76 -20.24
N ARG A 137 -18.17 12.43 -20.11
CA ARG A 137 -17.99 13.89 -20.18
C ARG A 137 -17.02 14.21 -21.32
N PRO A 138 -17.54 14.38 -22.57
CA PRO A 138 -16.69 14.70 -23.69
C PRO A 138 -15.98 16.01 -23.40
N PRO A 139 -14.68 16.13 -23.74
CA PRO A 139 -14.00 17.39 -23.62
C PRO A 139 -14.73 18.42 -24.50
N ILE A 140 -15.26 19.47 -23.88
CA ILE A 140 -15.69 20.65 -24.62
C ILE A 140 -14.42 21.44 -24.85
N LEU A 141 -14.03 21.62 -26.11
CA LEU A 141 -12.89 22.44 -26.47
C LEU A 141 -13.37 23.87 -26.67
N ALA A 142 -12.70 24.82 -26.01
CA ALA A 142 -12.92 26.24 -26.21
C ALA A 142 -11.61 26.87 -26.68
N THR A 143 -11.70 27.88 -27.55
CA THR A 143 -10.55 28.64 -28.01
C THR A 143 -10.26 29.78 -27.04
N CYS A 144 -9.00 29.93 -26.62
CA CYS A 144 -8.60 31.01 -25.74
C CYS A 144 -8.66 32.36 -26.46
N LYS A 145 -9.42 33.34 -25.94
CA LYS A 145 -9.54 34.68 -26.54
C LYS A 145 -8.21 35.44 -26.68
N LYS A 146 -7.20 35.10 -25.87
CA LYS A 146 -5.89 35.79 -25.83
C LYS A 146 -4.88 35.17 -26.79
N CYS A 147 -4.69 33.84 -26.73
CA CYS A 147 -3.62 33.14 -27.46
C CYS A 147 -4.12 32.22 -28.57
N GLY A 148 -5.44 32.03 -28.74
CA GLY A 148 -6.03 31.18 -29.77
C GLY A 148 -5.97 29.67 -29.51
N VAL A 149 -5.20 29.21 -28.51
CA VAL A 149 -5.05 27.78 -28.22
C VAL A 149 -6.36 27.15 -27.73
N GLU A 150 -6.70 25.98 -28.26
CA GLU A 150 -7.82 25.15 -27.80
C GLU A 150 -7.50 24.52 -26.44
N PHE A 151 -8.46 24.60 -25.51
CA PHE A 151 -8.32 24.00 -24.19
C PHE A 151 -9.61 23.32 -23.75
N ARG A 152 -9.47 22.31 -22.89
CA ARG A 152 -10.61 21.58 -22.33
C ARG A 152 -11.31 22.44 -21.28
N MET A 153 -12.60 22.68 -21.49
CA MET A 153 -13.49 23.37 -20.57
C MET A 153 -14.40 22.37 -19.84
N VAL A 154 -14.65 22.63 -18.56
CA VAL A 154 -15.69 21.91 -17.80
C VAL A 154 -17.05 22.49 -18.22
N PRO A 155 -18.06 21.68 -18.57
CA PRO A 155 -19.33 22.19 -19.09
C PRO A 155 -20.04 23.23 -18.21
N SER A 156 -19.87 23.17 -16.89
CA SER A 156 -20.43 24.14 -15.95
C SER A 156 -19.64 25.45 -15.84
N ALA A 157 -18.40 25.48 -16.33
CA ALA A 157 -17.51 26.63 -16.22
C ALA A 157 -17.44 27.40 -17.54
N LYS A 158 -17.92 28.65 -17.57
CA LYS A 158 -17.79 29.56 -18.71
C LYS A 158 -16.41 30.22 -18.78
N LYS A 159 -15.34 29.43 -18.82
CA LYS A 159 -13.96 29.97 -18.94
C LYS A 159 -13.68 30.41 -20.37
N LEU A 160 -13.20 31.65 -20.54
CA LEU A 160 -12.81 32.22 -21.84
C LEU A 160 -11.30 32.09 -22.14
N PHE A 161 -10.51 31.69 -21.15
CA PHE A 161 -9.05 31.68 -21.22
C PHE A 161 -8.49 30.33 -20.78
N CYS A 162 -7.43 29.87 -21.44
CA CYS A 162 -6.77 28.60 -21.15
C CYS A 162 -6.00 28.61 -19.81
N SER A 163 -5.53 29.78 -19.38
CA SER A 163 -4.76 29.95 -18.16
C SER A 163 -5.07 31.29 -17.47
N PHE A 164 -4.73 31.36 -16.19
CA PHE A 164 -4.85 32.60 -15.41
C PHE A 164 -3.97 33.73 -15.98
N PHE A 165 -2.84 33.38 -16.60
CA PHE A 165 -1.97 34.35 -17.27
C PHE A 165 -2.67 35.00 -18.48
N CYS A 166 -3.26 34.18 -19.38
CA CYS A 166 -4.00 34.70 -20.54
C CYS A 166 -5.18 35.59 -20.14
N TYR A 167 -5.85 35.26 -19.03
CA TYR A 167 -6.90 36.10 -18.45
C TYR A 167 -6.38 37.48 -18.03
N ARG A 168 -5.29 37.55 -17.24
CA ARG A 168 -4.73 38.83 -16.78
C ARG A 168 -4.13 39.68 -17.89
N SER A 169 -3.62 39.07 -18.94
CA SER A 169 -3.03 39.80 -20.06
C SER A 169 -4.07 40.33 -21.06
N PHE A 170 -5.32 39.89 -21.01
CA PHE A 170 -6.35 40.29 -21.98
C PHE A 170 -6.90 41.70 -21.64
N ILE A 171 -6.82 42.63 -22.59
CA ILE A 171 -7.18 44.06 -22.39
C ILE A 171 -8.64 44.36 -22.81
N GLY A 172 -9.25 43.48 -23.61
CA GLY A 172 -10.43 43.82 -24.42
C GLY A 172 -11.81 43.87 -23.75
N GLU A 173 -11.93 43.67 -22.43
CA GLU A 173 -13.26 43.64 -21.75
C GLU A 173 -13.39 44.64 -20.57
N THR A 174 -12.38 45.49 -20.30
CA THR A 174 -12.49 46.51 -19.22
C THR A 174 -12.82 47.92 -19.70
N SER A 175 -13.03 48.12 -21.00
CA SER A 175 -13.64 49.36 -21.49
C SER A 175 -15.09 49.39 -21.04
N ILE A 176 -15.34 50.00 -19.88
CA ILE A 176 -16.65 50.55 -19.52
C ILE A 176 -17.02 51.44 -20.70
N GLU A 177 -18.01 51.05 -21.50
CA GLU A 177 -18.57 51.93 -22.52
C GLU A 177 -19.03 53.20 -21.79
N ILE A 178 -18.25 54.27 -21.92
CA ILE A 178 -18.68 55.61 -21.54
C ILE A 178 -19.73 55.97 -22.61
N LYS A 179 -21.00 55.70 -22.29
CA LYS A 179 -22.15 56.22 -23.03
C LYS A 179 -22.41 57.67 -22.68
#